data_AF-M5CCT5-F1
#
_entry.id   AF-M5CCT5-F1
#
_cell.length_a   1.000
_cell.length_b   1.000
_cell.length_c   1.000
_cell.angle_alpha   90.00
_cell.angle_beta   90.00
_cell.angle_gamma   90.00
#
_symmetry.space_group_name_H-M   'P 1'
#
loop_
_entity.id
_entity.type
_entity.pdbx_description
1 polymer ?
#
loop_
_entity_poly.entity_id
_entity_poly.type
_entity_poly.pdbx_seq_one_letter_code
_entity_poly.pdbx_strand_id
1 'polypeptide(L)'
;MIKLQHLVRKLKIPETSDKVIRVLEIGSGWGALAILLTQNYPFVEVDSLTLSSEQKSLAEERIRAAGVESRVRIWLMDYRCVPESWAGLFDRFVSVEMIEAVGREFLTEYWAIVERCMKTDNSVGVVQVITIPEPLFPGGHLPTVTALVDTLAQGGKSKLIIDSISNIGPHYARTLREWRRRFLARFDSDIIPSLKREYPNVFDESARGRQEIEVFKRKWVYYYCYCEVGFTTRTLGDHIITFPLLRPLFAQSTLYFQSSTMKGFFAVAAVAVLSSIGGASASSRYHEKRVDHYGQMTWFNPISENDGCGYKVPPGVPAVHVSPTYWRNGQNCGQWVQLNVNGKQSYGIVTGECKTCPSEGIDTSPILFNDFGHPDVGIFECRWKFMKKGWAPTDLPECEE
;
A
#
# COMPACT_ATOMS: atom_id res chain seq x y z
N MET A 1 21.54 12.43 -12.35
CA MET A 1 20.36 12.92 -13.12
C MET A 1 19.58 11.84 -13.86
N ILE A 2 20.20 10.76 -14.36
CA ILE A 2 19.52 9.73 -15.19
C ILE A 2 18.25 9.15 -14.54
N LYS A 3 18.27 8.84 -13.23
CA LYS A 3 17.10 8.32 -12.49
C LYS A 3 15.90 9.27 -12.51
N LEU A 4 16.12 10.54 -12.21
CA LEU A 4 15.05 11.54 -12.23
C LEU A 4 14.51 11.75 -13.65
N GLN A 5 15.38 11.78 -14.66
CA GLN A 5 14.94 11.85 -16.06
C GLN A 5 14.10 10.63 -16.47
N HIS A 6 14.41 9.43 -15.96
CA HIS A 6 13.61 8.24 -16.22
C HIS A 6 12.18 8.36 -15.64
N LEU A 7 12.05 8.88 -14.40
CA LEU A 7 10.74 9.18 -13.81
C LEU A 7 9.98 10.25 -14.60
N VAL A 8 10.66 11.34 -14.98
CA VAL A 8 10.06 12.43 -15.77
C VAL A 8 9.53 11.93 -17.11
N ARG A 9 10.25 11.03 -17.80
CA ARG A 9 9.75 10.41 -19.04
C ARG A 9 8.48 9.58 -18.82
N LYS A 10 8.40 8.85 -17.69
CA LYS A 10 7.21 8.06 -17.34
C LYS A 10 5.98 8.92 -17.02
N LEU A 11 6.17 10.18 -16.62
CA LEU A 11 5.07 11.13 -16.47
C LEU A 11 4.44 11.53 -17.82
N LYS A 12 5.03 11.19 -18.97
CA LYS A 12 4.46 11.47 -20.31
C LYS A 12 4.03 12.94 -20.43
N ILE A 13 4.87 13.87 -19.94
CA ILE A 13 4.67 15.31 -20.12
C ILE A 13 4.96 15.62 -21.60
N PRO A 14 4.05 16.27 -22.33
CA PRO A 14 4.26 16.60 -23.74
C PRO A 14 5.45 17.55 -23.87
N GLU A 15 6.11 17.58 -25.03
CA GLU A 15 7.24 18.48 -25.28
C GLU A 15 6.81 19.96 -25.29
N THR A 16 5.58 20.23 -25.72
CA THR A 16 4.96 21.55 -25.75
C THR A 16 3.52 21.49 -25.24
N SER A 17 3.03 22.60 -24.69
CA SER A 17 1.63 22.74 -24.29
C SER A 17 1.23 24.21 -24.23
N ASP A 18 0.02 24.52 -24.72
CA ASP A 18 -0.62 25.83 -24.54
C ASP A 18 -1.31 25.96 -23.18
N LYS A 19 -1.31 24.89 -22.37
CA LYS A 19 -1.94 24.83 -21.05
C LYS A 19 -0.90 24.54 -19.99
N VAL A 20 -1.16 25.03 -18.78
CA VAL A 20 -0.37 24.65 -17.60
C VAL A 20 -0.62 23.18 -17.28
N ILE A 21 0.46 22.42 -17.12
CA ILE A 21 0.44 21.03 -16.63
C ILE A 21 0.75 21.06 -15.14
N ARG A 22 -0.24 20.73 -14.31
CA ARG A 22 -0.08 20.70 -12.86
C ARG A 22 0.38 19.33 -12.40
N VAL A 23 1.47 19.29 -11.64
CA VAL A 23 2.05 18.08 -11.06
C VAL A 23 1.86 18.13 -9.53
N LEU A 24 1.26 17.08 -8.97
CA LEU A 24 1.31 16.83 -7.54
C LEU A 24 2.49 15.91 -7.23
N GLU A 25 3.39 16.35 -6.37
CA GLU A 25 4.47 15.55 -5.81
C GLU A 25 4.19 15.26 -4.34
N ILE A 26 4.18 13.98 -3.94
CA ILE A 26 4.15 13.60 -2.52
C ILE A 26 5.54 13.10 -2.14
N GLY A 27 6.17 13.77 -1.18
CA GLY A 27 7.55 13.53 -0.78
C GLY A 27 8.53 14.44 -1.53
N SER A 28 8.58 15.71 -1.16
CA SER A 28 9.45 16.73 -1.80
C SER A 28 10.94 16.39 -1.78
N GLY A 29 11.37 15.58 -0.79
CA GLY A 29 12.78 15.39 -0.48
C GLY A 29 13.48 16.74 -0.32
N TRP A 30 14.52 16.97 -1.12
CA TRP A 30 15.26 18.24 -1.14
C TRP A 30 15.00 19.07 -2.41
N GLY A 31 13.84 18.91 -3.05
CA GLY A 31 13.34 19.70 -4.19
C GLY A 31 13.85 19.30 -5.59
N ALA A 32 14.69 18.27 -5.68
CA ALA A 32 15.41 17.95 -6.92
C ALA A 32 14.50 17.58 -8.11
N LEU A 33 13.39 16.87 -7.87
CA LEU A 33 12.48 16.47 -8.94
C LEU A 33 11.60 17.64 -9.40
N ALA A 34 11.03 18.42 -8.48
CA ALA A 34 10.27 19.62 -8.80
C ALA A 34 11.09 20.64 -9.61
N ILE A 35 12.36 20.86 -9.22
CA ILE A 35 13.30 21.71 -9.98
C ILE A 35 13.52 21.14 -11.39
N LEU A 36 13.81 19.85 -11.50
CA LEU A 36 14.05 19.22 -12.81
C LEU A 36 12.83 19.34 -13.74
N LEU A 37 11.62 19.10 -13.22
CA LEU A 37 10.38 19.20 -13.97
C LEU A 37 10.17 20.62 -14.53
N THR A 38 10.31 21.63 -13.67
CA THR A 38 10.06 23.02 -14.06
C THR A 38 11.17 23.62 -14.92
N GLN A 39 12.42 23.17 -14.77
CA GLN A 39 13.52 23.54 -15.67
C GLN A 39 13.37 22.93 -17.06
N ASN A 40 12.89 21.67 -17.15
CA ASN A 40 12.71 21.00 -18.44
C ASN A 40 11.44 21.45 -19.18
N TYR A 41 10.40 21.87 -18.45
CA TYR A 41 9.10 22.21 -19.03
C TYR A 41 8.62 23.56 -18.50
N PRO A 42 8.61 24.63 -19.32
CA PRO A 42 8.26 25.99 -18.87
C PRO A 42 6.78 26.15 -18.47
N PHE A 43 5.90 25.29 -18.99
CA PHE A 43 4.46 25.26 -18.71
C PHE A 43 4.07 24.30 -17.58
N VAL A 44 5.05 23.71 -16.86
CA VAL A 44 4.79 22.86 -15.70
C VAL A 44 4.80 23.69 -14.42
N GLU A 45 3.80 23.43 -13.57
CA GLU A 45 3.76 23.86 -12.17
C GLU A 45 3.72 22.65 -11.24
N VAL A 46 4.39 22.74 -10.11
CA VAL A 46 4.51 21.66 -9.13
C VAL A 46 4.01 22.13 -7.77
N ASP A 47 3.04 21.40 -7.23
CA ASP A 47 2.68 21.45 -5.81
C ASP A 47 3.28 20.21 -5.14
N SER A 48 4.22 20.42 -4.22
CA SER A 48 5.01 19.34 -3.61
C SER A 48 4.81 19.31 -2.10
N LEU A 49 4.61 18.11 -1.53
CA LEU A 49 4.27 17.91 -0.13
C LEU A 49 5.43 17.29 0.65
N THR A 50 5.70 17.80 1.86
CA THR A 50 6.62 17.19 2.82
C THR A 50 6.11 17.37 4.26
N LEU A 51 6.58 16.50 5.16
CA LEU A 51 6.39 16.62 6.61
C LEU A 51 7.60 17.23 7.34
N SER A 52 8.75 17.38 6.66
CA SER A 52 9.97 17.92 7.27
C SER A 52 10.10 19.42 6.98
N SER A 53 10.22 20.20 8.06
CA SER A 53 10.44 21.64 7.97
C SER A 53 11.81 21.98 7.38
N GLU A 54 12.80 21.15 7.65
CA GLU A 54 14.18 21.25 7.16
C GLU A 54 14.23 20.97 5.65
N GLN A 55 13.53 19.93 5.20
CA GLN A 55 13.36 19.63 3.78
C GLN A 55 12.70 20.77 3.04
N LYS A 56 11.59 21.30 3.59
CA LYS A 56 10.91 22.46 3.02
C LYS A 56 11.85 23.64 2.87
N SER A 57 12.54 24.03 3.95
CA SER A 57 13.42 25.19 3.96
C SER A 57 14.54 25.08 2.92
N LEU A 58 15.26 23.95 2.89
CA LEU A 58 16.35 23.76 1.92
C LEU A 58 15.84 23.56 0.49
N ALA A 59 14.67 22.94 0.29
CA ALA A 59 14.07 22.83 -1.03
C ALA A 59 13.69 24.21 -1.59
N GLU A 60 13.07 25.07 -0.78
CA GLU A 60 12.72 26.45 -1.17
C GLU A 60 13.96 27.29 -1.52
N GLU A 61 15.05 27.16 -0.77
CA GLU A 61 16.34 27.79 -1.10
C GLU A 61 16.83 27.34 -2.48
N ARG A 62 16.85 26.03 -2.73
CA ARG A 62 17.31 25.46 -4.01
C ARG A 62 16.40 25.84 -5.17
N ILE A 63 15.09 25.91 -4.95
CA ILE A 63 14.09 26.34 -5.93
C ILE A 63 14.33 27.78 -6.35
N ARG A 64 14.56 28.68 -5.38
CA ARG A 64 14.89 30.08 -5.64
C ARG A 64 16.22 30.22 -6.36
N ALA A 65 17.24 29.46 -5.94
CA ALA A 65 18.54 29.43 -6.61
C ALA A 65 18.44 28.92 -8.05
N ALA A 66 17.46 28.08 -8.36
CA ALA A 66 17.17 27.58 -9.69
C ALA A 66 16.26 28.50 -10.54
N GLY A 67 15.70 29.57 -9.95
CA GLY A 67 14.84 30.55 -10.65
C GLY A 67 13.46 30.01 -11.06
N VAL A 68 12.93 29.02 -10.32
CA VAL A 68 11.65 28.35 -10.63
C VAL A 68 10.60 28.51 -9.52
N GLU A 69 10.83 29.40 -8.56
CA GLU A 69 9.98 29.65 -7.39
C GLU A 69 8.56 30.11 -7.73
N SER A 70 8.35 30.72 -8.90
CA SER A 70 7.01 31.11 -9.37
C SER A 70 6.15 29.91 -9.76
N ARG A 71 6.76 28.74 -10.01
CA ARG A 71 6.09 27.54 -10.52
C ARG A 71 6.21 26.32 -9.60
N VAL A 72 6.97 26.41 -8.51
CA VAL A 72 7.10 25.34 -7.51
C VAL A 72 6.66 25.84 -6.15
N ARG A 73 5.70 25.15 -5.54
CA ARG A 73 5.19 25.42 -4.19
C ARG A 73 5.46 24.22 -3.30
N ILE A 74 6.17 24.44 -2.19
CA ILE A 74 6.42 23.39 -1.19
C ILE A 74 5.48 23.58 0.00
N TRP A 75 4.68 22.55 0.27
CA TRP A 75 3.71 22.54 1.35
C TRP A 75 4.23 21.66 2.49
N LEU A 76 4.25 22.23 3.71
CA LEU A 76 4.46 21.46 4.92
C LEU A 76 3.09 20.90 5.33
N MET A 77 2.73 19.76 4.77
CA MET A 77 1.38 19.23 4.81
C MET A 77 1.40 17.71 4.68
N ASP A 78 0.63 17.05 5.53
CA ASP A 78 0.32 15.64 5.35
C ASP A 78 -0.54 15.45 4.10
N TYR A 79 -0.20 14.48 3.26
CA TYR A 79 -0.96 14.21 2.03
C TYR A 79 -2.42 13.85 2.31
N ARG A 80 -2.73 13.33 3.50
CA ARG A 80 -4.09 13.03 3.94
C ARG A 80 -4.94 14.29 4.16
N CYS A 81 -4.29 15.43 4.37
CA CYS A 81 -4.93 16.72 4.59
C CYS A 81 -5.09 17.56 3.31
N VAL A 82 -4.82 16.99 2.12
CA VAL A 82 -4.98 17.74 0.86
C VAL A 82 -6.44 18.20 0.70
N PRO A 83 -6.68 19.50 0.47
CA PRO A 83 -8.01 20.09 0.57
C PRO A 83 -8.93 19.60 -0.56
N GLU A 84 -10.24 19.70 -0.37
CA GLU A 84 -11.22 19.29 -1.39
C GLU A 84 -11.11 20.11 -2.69
N SER A 85 -10.63 21.36 -2.59
CA SER A 85 -10.32 22.19 -3.76
C SER A 85 -9.24 21.62 -4.68
N TRP A 86 -8.52 20.56 -4.27
CA TRP A 86 -7.52 19.87 -5.10
C TRP A 86 -8.07 18.64 -5.83
N ALA A 87 -9.35 18.29 -5.62
CA ALA A 87 -9.99 17.21 -6.35
C ALA A 87 -9.98 17.50 -7.86
N GLY A 88 -9.48 16.53 -8.65
CA GLY A 88 -9.37 16.65 -10.11
C GLY A 88 -8.47 17.79 -10.59
N LEU A 89 -7.51 18.25 -9.80
CA LEU A 89 -6.70 19.42 -10.13
C LEU A 89 -5.42 19.08 -10.92
N PHE A 90 -4.90 17.86 -10.76
CA PHE A 90 -3.55 17.53 -11.23
C PHE A 90 -3.57 16.69 -12.49
N ASP A 91 -2.79 17.13 -13.49
CA ASP A 91 -2.56 16.42 -14.74
C ASP A 91 -1.57 15.27 -14.52
N ARG A 92 -0.64 15.43 -13.57
CA ARG A 92 0.39 14.43 -13.28
C ARG A 92 0.53 14.24 -11.79
N PHE A 93 0.89 13.02 -11.41
CA PHE A 93 1.16 12.65 -10.03
C PHE A 93 2.51 11.96 -9.94
N VAL A 94 3.31 12.30 -8.93
CA VAL A 94 4.55 11.60 -8.66
C VAL A 94 4.80 11.42 -7.16
N SER A 95 5.30 10.26 -6.77
CA SER A 95 5.72 9.98 -5.40
C SER A 95 6.93 9.06 -5.43
N VAL A 96 7.95 9.37 -4.66
CA VAL A 96 9.26 8.70 -4.70
C VAL A 96 9.70 8.41 -3.29
N GLU A 97 9.83 7.12 -2.95
CA GLU A 97 10.38 6.67 -1.66
C GLU A 97 9.62 7.30 -0.47
N MET A 98 8.29 7.36 -0.58
CA MET A 98 7.38 7.85 0.46
C MET A 98 6.50 6.72 1.00
N ILE A 99 5.96 5.88 0.12
CA ILE A 99 4.93 4.88 0.45
C ILE A 99 5.40 3.83 1.46
N GLU A 100 6.71 3.65 1.63
CA GLU A 100 7.37 2.84 2.66
C GLU A 100 7.06 3.32 4.09
N ALA A 101 6.57 4.56 4.25
CA ALA A 101 6.17 5.13 5.53
C ALA A 101 4.65 5.10 5.76
N VAL A 102 3.84 4.64 4.80
CA VAL A 102 2.37 4.76 4.84
C VAL A 102 1.72 3.76 5.79
N GLY A 103 2.18 2.51 5.83
CA GLY A 103 1.54 1.42 6.56
C GLY A 103 0.60 0.61 5.65
N ARG A 104 0.54 -0.71 5.85
CA ARG A 104 -0.13 -1.63 4.90
C ARG A 104 -1.63 -1.36 4.91
N GLU A 105 -2.14 -1.05 6.09
CA GLU A 105 -3.53 -0.75 6.37
C GLU A 105 -4.00 0.53 5.65
N PHE A 106 -3.07 1.44 5.32
CA PHE A 106 -3.37 2.76 4.77
C PHE A 106 -3.07 2.89 3.27
N LEU A 107 -2.54 1.85 2.62
CA LEU A 107 -2.23 1.89 1.18
C LEU A 107 -3.48 2.15 0.32
N THR A 108 -4.61 1.53 0.65
CA THR A 108 -5.88 1.75 -0.06
C THR A 108 -6.33 3.22 0.04
N GLU A 109 -6.21 3.83 1.22
CA GLU A 109 -6.53 5.24 1.44
C GLU A 109 -5.56 6.16 0.68
N TYR A 110 -4.27 5.83 0.69
CA TYR A 110 -3.26 6.55 -0.10
C TYR A 110 -3.66 6.62 -1.58
N TRP A 111 -4.01 5.49 -2.19
CA TRP A 111 -4.45 5.46 -3.59
C TRP A 111 -5.77 6.20 -3.83
N ALA A 112 -6.69 6.18 -2.87
CA ALA A 112 -7.95 6.94 -2.96
C ALA A 112 -7.69 8.46 -2.97
N ILE A 113 -6.75 8.95 -2.17
CA ILE A 113 -6.32 10.36 -2.18
C ILE A 113 -5.68 10.71 -3.52
N VAL A 114 -4.83 9.84 -4.06
CA VAL A 114 -4.21 10.02 -5.38
C VAL A 114 -5.26 10.09 -6.48
N GLU A 115 -6.21 9.14 -6.51
CA GLU A 115 -7.31 9.15 -7.49
C GLU A 115 -8.12 10.44 -7.42
N ARG A 116 -8.50 10.88 -6.21
CA ARG A 116 -9.27 12.11 -6.00
C ARG A 116 -8.55 13.33 -6.55
N CYS A 117 -7.24 13.45 -6.36
CA CYS A 117 -6.47 14.63 -6.78
C CYS A 117 -6.24 14.67 -8.31
N MET A 118 -6.21 13.52 -8.97
CA MET A 118 -5.90 13.43 -10.40
C MET A 118 -7.11 13.79 -11.28
N LYS A 119 -6.85 14.52 -12.37
CA LYS A 119 -7.84 14.76 -13.41
C LYS A 119 -8.31 13.45 -14.04
N THR A 120 -9.59 13.36 -14.36
CA THR A 120 -10.18 12.20 -15.08
C THR A 120 -9.76 12.12 -16.54
N ASP A 121 -9.16 13.19 -17.06
CA ASP A 121 -8.71 13.27 -18.44
C ASP A 121 -7.18 13.28 -18.53
N ASN A 122 -6.61 12.28 -19.24
CA ASN A 122 -5.22 12.23 -19.68
C ASN A 122 -4.20 12.45 -18.55
N SER A 123 -4.54 12.02 -17.33
CA SER A 123 -3.63 12.10 -16.20
C SER A 123 -2.77 10.86 -16.10
N VAL A 124 -1.54 11.05 -15.62
CA VAL A 124 -0.55 9.98 -15.45
C VAL A 124 0.10 10.12 -14.08
N GLY A 125 0.09 9.03 -13.33
CA GLY A 125 0.76 8.89 -12.05
C GLY A 125 1.99 7.99 -12.16
N VAL A 126 3.02 8.32 -11.39
CA VAL A 126 4.25 7.52 -11.26
C VAL A 126 4.62 7.40 -9.79
N VAL A 127 4.72 6.17 -9.29
CA VAL A 127 5.17 5.88 -7.92
C VAL A 127 6.44 5.05 -7.97
N GLN A 128 7.47 5.47 -7.25
CA GLN A 128 8.66 4.66 -6.98
C GLN A 128 8.68 4.25 -5.51
N VAL A 129 9.01 2.98 -5.25
CA VAL A 129 8.94 2.37 -3.93
C VAL A 129 9.91 1.20 -3.77
N ILE A 130 10.58 1.14 -2.62
CA ILE A 130 11.27 -0.07 -2.16
C ILE A 130 10.24 -1.13 -1.75
N THR A 131 10.39 -2.32 -2.29
CA THR A 131 9.49 -3.45 -2.07
C THR A 131 10.22 -4.65 -1.48
N ILE A 132 9.47 -5.54 -0.84
CA ILE A 132 9.96 -6.83 -0.37
C ILE A 132 9.18 -7.99 -1.01
N PRO A 133 9.80 -9.17 -1.24
CA PRO A 133 9.07 -10.37 -1.58
C PRO A 133 8.17 -10.84 -0.43
N GLU A 134 7.05 -11.48 -0.77
CA GLU A 134 6.25 -12.23 0.20
C GLU A 134 7.00 -13.50 0.64
N PRO A 135 6.90 -13.99 1.88
CA PRO A 135 6.59 -13.37 3.18
C PRO A 135 7.87 -13.36 4.05
N LEU A 136 8.73 -12.33 3.93
CA LEU A 136 10.06 -12.37 4.56
C LEU A 136 10.24 -11.52 5.83
N PHE A 137 9.32 -10.62 6.20
CA PHE A 137 9.53 -9.75 7.37
C PHE A 137 8.26 -9.44 8.17
N PRO A 138 8.11 -10.02 9.37
CA PRO A 138 7.24 -9.47 10.41
C PRO A 138 7.90 -8.21 11.01
N GLY A 139 7.24 -7.05 10.89
CA GLY A 139 7.60 -5.81 11.60
C GLY A 139 8.30 -4.71 10.79
N GLY A 140 8.67 -4.94 9.53
CA GLY A 140 9.16 -3.91 8.62
C GLY A 140 8.08 -3.52 7.60
N HIS A 141 7.76 -2.23 7.46
CA HIS A 141 6.74 -1.77 6.52
C HIS A 141 7.32 -1.51 5.12
N LEU A 142 7.74 -2.55 4.42
CA LEU A 142 7.97 -2.48 2.97
C LEU A 142 6.83 -3.21 2.26
N PRO A 143 6.11 -2.57 1.33
CA PRO A 143 5.01 -3.23 0.63
C PRO A 143 5.54 -4.27 -0.37
N THR A 144 4.72 -5.28 -0.66
CA THR A 144 4.97 -6.20 -1.77
C THR A 144 4.40 -5.61 -3.06
N VAL A 145 4.89 -6.05 -4.23
CA VAL A 145 4.31 -5.61 -5.50
C VAL A 145 2.83 -6.02 -5.59
N THR A 146 2.47 -7.21 -5.11
CA THR A 146 1.08 -7.66 -5.01
C THR A 146 0.24 -6.69 -4.20
N ALA A 147 0.70 -6.33 -2.99
CA ALA A 147 -0.02 -5.39 -2.13
C ALA A 147 -0.19 -4.03 -2.79
N LEU A 148 0.82 -3.52 -3.51
CA LEU A 148 0.71 -2.27 -4.26
C LEU A 148 -0.34 -2.36 -5.38
N VAL A 149 -0.34 -3.44 -6.15
CA VAL A 149 -1.31 -3.67 -7.24
C VAL A 149 -2.73 -3.78 -6.71
N ASP A 150 -2.93 -4.60 -5.69
CA ASP A 150 -4.26 -4.86 -5.12
C ASP A 150 -4.86 -3.60 -4.48
N THR A 151 -4.04 -2.88 -3.70
CA THR A 151 -4.49 -1.65 -3.03
C THR A 151 -4.70 -0.51 -4.02
N LEU A 152 -3.93 -0.46 -5.11
CA LEU A 152 -4.15 0.52 -6.20
C LEU A 152 -5.48 0.27 -6.89
N ALA A 153 -5.80 -0.99 -7.19
CA ALA A 153 -7.09 -1.35 -7.79
C ALA A 153 -8.26 -1.02 -6.84
N GLN A 154 -8.14 -1.35 -5.54
CA GLN A 154 -9.17 -1.08 -4.54
C GLN A 154 -9.35 0.42 -4.27
N GLY A 155 -8.28 1.11 -3.92
CA GLY A 155 -8.30 2.53 -3.55
C GLY A 155 -8.59 3.45 -4.72
N GLY A 156 -8.10 3.10 -5.91
CA GLY A 156 -8.44 3.78 -7.15
C GLY A 156 -9.85 3.49 -7.67
N LYS A 157 -10.66 2.70 -6.94
CA LYS A 157 -12.01 2.26 -7.36
C LYS A 157 -12.01 1.68 -8.79
N SER A 158 -10.97 0.91 -9.10
CA SER A 158 -10.68 0.34 -10.43
C SER A 158 -10.51 1.35 -11.58
N LYS A 159 -10.27 2.62 -11.27
CA LYS A 159 -9.99 3.66 -12.27
C LYS A 159 -8.50 3.93 -12.44
N LEU A 160 -7.67 3.70 -11.43
CA LEU A 160 -6.22 3.73 -11.61
C LEU A 160 -5.82 2.44 -12.32
N ILE A 161 -5.42 2.57 -13.59
CA ILE A 161 -5.06 1.41 -14.42
C ILE A 161 -3.55 1.28 -14.46
N ILE A 162 -3.02 0.10 -14.21
CA ILE A 162 -1.57 -0.11 -14.29
C ILE A 162 -1.14 -0.12 -15.76
N ASP A 163 -0.26 0.81 -16.13
CA ASP A 163 0.36 0.93 -17.46
C ASP A 163 1.69 0.16 -17.50
N SER A 164 2.52 0.30 -16.46
CA SER A 164 3.77 -0.47 -16.35
C SER A 164 4.26 -0.60 -14.91
N ILE A 165 5.02 -1.66 -14.67
CA ILE A 165 5.80 -1.87 -13.45
C ILE A 165 7.22 -2.22 -13.89
N SER A 166 8.22 -1.50 -13.38
CA SER A 166 9.63 -1.76 -13.70
C SER A 166 10.48 -1.83 -12.44
N ASN A 167 11.27 -2.89 -12.29
CA ASN A 167 12.19 -3.06 -11.17
C ASN A 167 13.54 -2.42 -11.49
N ILE A 168 13.94 -1.43 -10.69
CA ILE A 168 15.23 -0.74 -10.70
C ILE A 168 16.11 -1.11 -9.49
N GLY A 169 15.68 -2.06 -8.65
CA GLY A 169 16.38 -2.54 -7.45
C GLY A 169 17.86 -2.90 -7.65
N PRO A 170 18.28 -3.56 -8.75
CA PRO A 170 19.70 -3.81 -8.99
C PRO A 170 20.59 -2.56 -9.03
N HIS A 171 20.04 -1.39 -9.36
CA HIS A 171 20.78 -0.14 -9.31
C HIS A 171 21.00 0.37 -7.88
N TYR A 172 20.10 0.04 -6.94
CA TYR A 172 20.15 0.48 -5.55
C TYR A 172 21.35 -0.10 -4.80
N ALA A 173 21.75 -1.35 -5.10
CA ALA A 173 22.97 -1.95 -4.55
C ALA A 173 24.22 -1.10 -4.85
N ARG A 174 24.37 -0.64 -6.10
CA ARG A 174 25.46 0.26 -6.48
C ARG A 174 25.34 1.62 -5.78
N THR A 175 24.13 2.16 -5.64
CA THR A 175 23.86 3.40 -4.93
C THR A 175 24.36 3.33 -3.47
N LEU A 176 24.00 2.28 -2.73
CA LEU A 176 24.39 2.07 -1.34
C LEU A 176 25.91 1.90 -1.18
N ARG A 177 26.55 1.20 -2.11
CA ARG A 177 28.02 1.08 -2.15
C ARG A 177 28.70 2.42 -2.32
N GLU A 178 28.21 3.26 -3.25
CA GLU A 178 28.77 4.59 -3.47
C GLU A 178 28.49 5.54 -2.31
N TRP A 179 27.31 5.45 -1.67
CA TRP A 179 27.01 6.20 -0.46
C TRP A 179 27.95 5.82 0.68
N ARG A 180 28.14 4.53 0.95
CA ARG A 180 29.11 4.04 1.94
C ARG A 180 30.52 4.53 1.65
N ARG A 181 30.98 4.42 0.39
CA ARG A 181 32.32 4.88 -0.02
C ARG A 181 32.50 6.37 0.24
N ARG A 182 31.53 7.20 -0.13
CA ARG A 182 31.58 8.66 0.07
C ARG A 182 31.45 9.04 1.54
N PHE A 183 30.58 8.35 2.28
CA PHE A 183 30.42 8.51 3.72
C PHE A 183 31.74 8.29 4.45
N LEU A 184 32.41 7.16 4.18
CA LEU A 184 33.72 6.86 4.79
C LEU A 184 34.79 7.87 4.39
N ALA A 185 34.85 8.27 3.12
CA ALA A 185 35.83 9.25 2.63
C ALA A 185 35.63 10.66 3.20
N ARG A 186 34.43 10.99 3.68
CA ARG A 186 34.08 12.30 4.27
C ARG A 186 33.83 12.24 5.77
N PHE A 187 34.02 11.07 6.39
CA PHE A 187 33.62 10.85 7.77
C PHE A 187 34.37 11.79 8.71
N ASP A 188 35.70 11.82 8.58
CA ASP A 188 36.55 12.58 9.49
C ASP A 188 36.54 14.08 9.18
N SER A 189 36.47 14.45 7.90
CA SER A 189 36.56 15.85 7.45
C SER A 189 35.26 16.65 7.52
N ASP A 190 34.11 16.01 7.24
CA ASP A 190 32.83 16.72 7.11
C ASP A 190 31.81 16.25 8.16
N ILE A 191 31.72 14.93 8.40
CA ILE A 191 30.68 14.35 9.26
C ILE A 191 30.98 14.54 10.74
N ILE A 192 32.20 14.22 11.21
CA ILE A 192 32.58 14.43 12.62
C ILE A 192 32.37 15.90 13.04
N PRO A 193 32.91 16.90 12.32
CA PRO A 193 32.68 18.30 12.68
C PRO A 193 31.19 18.69 12.70
N SER A 194 30.39 18.14 11.79
CA SER A 194 28.95 18.40 11.76
C SER A 194 28.22 17.79 12.95
N LEU A 195 28.53 16.54 13.31
CA LEU A 195 27.98 15.88 14.50
C LEU A 195 28.32 16.64 15.78
N LYS A 196 29.58 17.06 15.94
CA LYS A 196 30.03 17.86 17.09
C LYS A 196 29.32 19.21 17.18
N ARG A 197 29.07 19.85 16.03
CA ARG A 197 28.37 21.13 15.96
C ARG A 197 26.87 21.01 16.28
N GLU A 198 26.23 19.95 15.82
CA GLU A 198 24.78 19.75 15.97
C GLU A 198 24.42 19.16 17.35
N TYR A 199 25.24 18.25 17.88
CA TYR A 199 25.03 17.61 19.19
C TYR A 199 26.30 17.65 20.05
N PRO A 200 26.75 18.85 20.48
CA PRO A 200 28.02 19.05 21.17
C PRO A 200 28.12 18.32 22.52
N ASN A 201 26.98 18.02 23.16
CA ASN A 201 26.93 17.30 24.43
C ASN A 201 26.99 15.77 24.26
N VAL A 202 26.88 15.27 23.03
CA VAL A 202 26.90 13.82 22.71
C VAL A 202 28.20 13.47 22.02
N PHE A 203 28.60 14.27 21.03
CA PHE A 203 29.82 14.08 20.26
C PHE A 203 30.83 15.14 20.69
N ASP A 204 31.62 14.84 21.73
CA ASP A 204 32.67 15.71 22.25
C ASP A 204 34.05 15.02 22.20
N GLU A 205 35.07 15.68 22.76
CA GLU A 205 36.44 15.12 22.88
C GLU A 205 36.60 14.21 24.11
N SER A 206 35.53 13.85 24.82
CA SER A 206 35.62 12.90 25.92
C SER A 206 35.80 11.46 25.39
N ALA A 207 36.16 10.53 26.27
CA ALA A 207 36.20 9.11 25.91
C ALA A 207 34.83 8.59 25.44
N ARG A 208 33.74 9.08 26.06
CA ARG A 208 32.37 8.72 25.67
C ARG A 208 32.01 9.31 24.31
N GLY A 209 32.28 10.59 24.07
CA GLY A 209 31.98 11.23 22.78
C GLY A 209 32.69 10.56 21.60
N ARG A 210 33.97 10.21 21.78
CA ARG A 210 34.71 9.39 20.79
C ARG A 210 34.05 8.03 20.52
N GLN A 211 33.55 7.37 21.57
CA GLN A 211 32.84 6.10 21.42
C GLN A 211 31.51 6.28 20.67
N GLU A 212 30.74 7.34 20.95
CA GLU A 212 29.48 7.64 20.25
C GLU A 212 29.71 7.90 18.76
N ILE A 213 30.78 8.61 18.40
CA ILE A 213 31.19 8.83 17.00
C ILE A 213 31.44 7.48 16.30
N GLU A 214 32.19 6.58 16.94
CA GLU A 214 32.47 5.25 16.38
C GLU A 214 31.21 4.38 16.28
N VAL A 215 30.32 4.43 17.27
CA VAL A 215 29.03 3.74 17.23
C VAL A 215 28.19 4.26 16.06
N PHE A 216 28.12 5.58 15.87
CA PHE A 216 27.43 6.19 14.74
C PHE A 216 28.01 5.72 13.40
N LYS A 217 29.33 5.75 13.25
CA LYS A 217 30.03 5.25 12.05
C LYS A 217 29.66 3.80 11.75
N ARG A 218 29.75 2.93 12.75
CA ARG A 218 29.47 1.49 12.61
C ARG A 218 28.01 1.21 12.28
N LYS A 219 27.07 1.94 12.88
CA LYS A 219 25.63 1.84 12.55
C LYS A 219 25.38 2.16 11.07
N TRP A 220 25.95 3.25 10.55
CA TRP A 220 25.77 3.63 9.15
C TRP A 220 26.47 2.68 8.17
N VAL A 221 27.69 2.23 8.49
CA VAL A 221 28.38 1.21 7.67
C VAL A 221 27.58 -0.08 7.65
N TYR A 222 27.06 -0.53 8.80
CA TYR A 222 26.20 -1.70 8.88
C TYR A 222 24.94 -1.53 8.04
N TYR A 223 24.23 -0.41 8.18
CA TYR A 223 23.03 -0.08 7.40
C TYR A 223 23.29 -0.16 5.89
N TYR A 224 24.32 0.54 5.39
CA TYR A 224 24.63 0.53 3.96
C TYR A 224 24.98 -0.88 3.46
N CYS A 225 25.80 -1.63 4.19
CA CYS A 225 26.16 -2.99 3.82
C CYS A 225 24.95 -3.93 3.83
N TYR A 226 24.12 -3.86 4.87
CA TYR A 226 22.95 -4.70 5.05
C TYR A 226 21.93 -4.49 3.93
N CYS A 227 21.59 -3.23 3.64
CA CYS A 227 20.71 -2.89 2.53
C CYS A 227 21.34 -3.24 1.18
N GLU A 228 22.65 -3.03 0.99
CA GLU A 228 23.36 -3.38 -0.26
C GLU A 228 23.22 -4.87 -0.55
N VAL A 229 23.41 -5.72 0.48
CA VAL A 229 23.19 -7.17 0.38
C VAL A 229 21.74 -7.44 0.02
N GLY A 230 20.77 -6.81 0.68
CA GLY A 230 19.35 -7.04 0.40
C GLY A 230 18.95 -6.78 -1.06
N PHE A 231 19.43 -5.71 -1.67
CA PHE A 231 19.20 -5.45 -3.09
C PHE A 231 20.02 -6.37 -4.00
N THR A 232 21.24 -6.74 -3.60
CA THR A 232 22.11 -7.66 -4.39
C THR A 232 21.52 -9.07 -4.45
N THR A 233 20.98 -9.56 -3.34
CA THR A 233 20.36 -10.89 -3.22
C THR A 233 18.89 -10.88 -3.67
N ARG A 234 18.36 -9.72 -4.07
CA ARG A 234 16.95 -9.52 -4.46
C ARG A 234 15.94 -9.85 -3.36
N THR A 235 16.36 -9.82 -2.10
CA THR A 235 15.42 -9.78 -0.96
C THR A 235 14.79 -8.39 -0.82
N LEU A 236 15.36 -7.37 -1.45
CA LEU A 236 14.75 -6.06 -1.67
C LEU A 236 14.64 -5.79 -3.17
N GLY A 237 13.55 -5.14 -3.56
CA GLY A 237 13.33 -4.57 -4.89
C GLY A 237 13.09 -3.07 -4.78
N ASP A 238 13.17 -2.36 -5.90
CA ASP A 238 12.76 -0.96 -6.02
C ASP A 238 11.96 -0.87 -7.32
N HIS A 239 10.68 -0.56 -7.22
CA HIS A 239 9.75 -0.64 -8.34
C HIS A 239 9.20 0.73 -8.68
N ILE A 240 9.14 1.01 -9.98
CA ILE A 240 8.41 2.15 -10.52
C ILE A 240 7.11 1.65 -11.14
N ILE A 241 5.98 2.07 -10.59
CA ILE A 241 4.62 1.82 -11.07
C ILE A 241 4.15 3.07 -11.82
N THR A 242 3.64 2.89 -13.03
CA THR A 242 3.01 3.96 -13.82
C THR A 242 1.56 3.62 -14.07
N PHE A 243 0.67 4.59 -13.92
CA PHE A 243 -0.77 4.38 -14.07
C PHE A 243 -1.49 5.63 -14.60
N PRO A 244 -2.34 5.53 -15.63
CA PRO A 244 -3.31 6.57 -15.92
C PRO A 244 -4.58 6.43 -15.07
N LEU A 245 -5.36 7.52 -15.00
CA LEU A 245 -6.75 7.46 -14.52
C LEU A 245 -7.69 7.17 -15.71
N LEU A 246 -8.54 6.16 -15.58
CA LEU A 246 -9.49 5.73 -16.59
C LEU A 246 -10.51 6.85 -16.88
N ARG A 247 -10.61 7.23 -18.16
CA ARG A 247 -11.70 8.10 -18.63
C ARG A 247 -13.03 7.31 -18.58
N PRO A 248 -14.12 7.89 -18.04
CA PRO A 248 -15.44 7.30 -18.19
C PRO A 248 -15.85 7.33 -19.67
N LEU A 249 -15.92 6.16 -20.32
CA LEU A 249 -16.32 6.04 -21.74
C LEU A 249 -17.79 6.45 -22.00
N PHE A 250 -18.60 6.65 -20.95
CA PHE A 250 -20.05 6.85 -21.06
C PHE A 250 -20.56 8.29 -20.87
N ALA A 251 -19.69 9.27 -20.61
CA ALA A 251 -20.15 10.66 -20.39
C ALA A 251 -20.20 11.53 -21.67
N GLN A 252 -19.61 11.09 -22.79
CA GLN A 252 -19.58 11.87 -24.05
C GLN A 252 -20.48 11.33 -25.17
N SER A 253 -21.04 10.13 -25.03
CA SER A 253 -21.92 9.54 -26.05
C SER A 253 -23.30 10.19 -26.14
N THR A 254 -23.69 11.02 -25.16
CA THR A 254 -24.97 11.76 -25.21
C THR A 254 -24.92 13.02 -26.08
N LEU A 255 -23.73 13.57 -26.36
CA LEU A 255 -23.59 14.81 -27.16
C LEU A 255 -23.32 14.55 -28.65
N TYR A 256 -22.87 13.36 -29.03
CA TYR A 256 -22.60 13.02 -30.44
C TYR A 256 -23.77 12.35 -31.18
N PHE A 257 -24.85 11.99 -30.48
CA PHE A 257 -26.02 11.31 -31.06
C PHE A 257 -27.19 12.24 -31.45
N GLN A 258 -26.96 13.55 -31.58
CA GLN A 258 -27.96 14.50 -32.12
C GLN A 258 -27.69 14.98 -33.56
N SER A 259 -26.64 14.51 -34.23
CA SER A 259 -26.40 14.82 -35.65
C SER A 259 -26.93 13.70 -36.55
N SER A 260 -27.89 14.03 -37.41
CA SER A 260 -28.69 13.10 -38.22
C SER A 260 -27.99 12.45 -39.42
N THR A 261 -26.65 12.47 -39.52
CA THR A 261 -25.96 12.14 -40.78
C THR A 261 -24.92 11.02 -40.74
N MET A 262 -24.88 10.17 -39.69
CA MET A 262 -23.94 9.02 -39.64
C MET A 262 -24.58 7.70 -39.21
N LYS A 263 -25.71 7.31 -39.82
CA LYS A 263 -26.27 5.95 -39.65
C LYS A 263 -25.55 4.85 -40.46
N GLY A 264 -24.53 5.18 -41.24
CA GLY A 264 -23.96 4.26 -42.24
C GLY A 264 -22.65 3.55 -41.92
N PHE A 265 -21.86 3.96 -40.92
CA PHE A 265 -20.44 3.55 -40.85
C PHE A 265 -19.98 2.78 -39.60
N PHE A 266 -20.82 2.62 -38.57
CA PHE A 266 -20.41 1.93 -37.33
C PHE A 266 -20.96 0.50 -37.16
N ALA A 267 -21.67 -0.04 -38.15
CA ALA A 267 -22.25 -1.39 -38.06
C ALA A 267 -21.26 -2.55 -38.30
N VAL A 268 -20.00 -2.29 -38.69
CA VAL A 268 -19.07 -3.35 -39.13
C VAL A 268 -18.02 -3.75 -38.08
N ALA A 269 -17.76 -2.94 -37.05
CA ALA A 269 -16.75 -3.28 -36.02
C ALA A 269 -17.30 -4.02 -34.79
N ALA A 270 -18.63 -4.06 -34.60
CA ALA A 270 -19.26 -4.65 -33.42
C ALA A 270 -19.62 -6.15 -33.57
N VAL A 271 -19.34 -6.77 -34.72
CA VAL A 271 -19.79 -8.14 -35.05
C VAL A 271 -18.67 -9.20 -34.97
N ALA A 272 -17.42 -8.81 -34.66
CA ALA A 272 -16.27 -9.74 -34.68
C ALA A 272 -15.74 -10.21 -33.31
N VAL A 273 -16.42 -9.95 -32.18
CA VAL A 273 -16.03 -10.50 -30.85
C VAL A 273 -17.24 -11.05 -30.08
N LEU A 274 -18.25 -11.59 -30.78
CA LEU A 274 -19.43 -12.20 -30.15
C LEU A 274 -19.78 -13.59 -30.71
N SER A 275 -18.78 -14.35 -31.13
CA SER A 275 -19.00 -15.73 -31.58
C SER A 275 -17.91 -16.68 -31.08
N SER A 276 -17.76 -16.79 -29.76
CA SER A 276 -17.16 -17.95 -29.09
C SER A 276 -17.41 -17.97 -27.58
N ILE A 277 -18.65 -17.70 -27.14
CA ILE A 277 -19.13 -18.18 -25.83
C ILE A 277 -20.52 -18.76 -26.06
N GLY A 278 -20.52 -20.03 -26.46
CA GLY A 278 -21.72 -20.87 -26.42
C GLY A 278 -22.20 -21.00 -24.97
N GLY A 279 -23.52 -20.95 -24.81
CA GLY A 279 -24.18 -20.74 -23.54
C GLY A 279 -23.89 -21.76 -22.45
N ALA A 280 -23.93 -21.27 -21.21
CA ALA A 280 -24.66 -21.91 -20.15
C ALA A 280 -25.24 -20.80 -19.26
N SER A 281 -26.51 -20.44 -19.49
CA SER A 281 -27.30 -19.79 -18.46
C SER A 281 -27.55 -20.83 -17.36
N ALA A 282 -26.86 -20.70 -16.25
CA ALA A 282 -27.28 -21.31 -15.00
C ALA A 282 -26.99 -20.31 -13.89
N SER A 283 -28.04 -19.59 -13.49
CA SER A 283 -28.08 -18.96 -12.19
C SER A 283 -27.86 -20.05 -11.14
N SER A 284 -26.66 -20.16 -10.60
CA SER A 284 -26.44 -20.87 -9.36
C SER A 284 -25.93 -19.88 -8.32
N ARG A 285 -26.89 -19.35 -7.55
CA ARG A 285 -26.63 -19.05 -6.14
C ARG A 285 -26.31 -20.39 -5.48
N TYR A 286 -25.05 -20.84 -5.56
CA TYR A 286 -24.58 -21.86 -4.63
C TYR A 286 -24.53 -21.19 -3.26
N HIS A 287 -25.57 -21.43 -2.48
CA HIS A 287 -25.52 -21.26 -1.05
C HIS A 287 -24.42 -22.20 -0.52
N GLU A 288 -23.27 -21.67 -0.11
CA GLU A 288 -22.30 -22.35 0.77
C GLU A 288 -22.88 -22.57 2.18
N LYS A 289 -24.06 -23.19 2.24
CA LYS A 289 -24.74 -23.48 3.48
C LYS A 289 -24.73 -25.00 3.62
N ARG A 290 -23.89 -25.49 4.52
CA ARG A 290 -23.69 -26.92 4.92
C ARG A 290 -22.64 -27.72 4.13
N VAL A 291 -21.55 -27.09 3.70
CA VAL A 291 -20.35 -27.84 3.27
C VAL A 291 -19.49 -28.10 4.50
N ASP A 292 -19.02 -29.34 4.65
CA ASP A 292 -18.03 -29.67 5.67
C ASP A 292 -16.63 -29.30 5.17
N HIS A 293 -15.93 -28.51 5.97
CA HIS A 293 -14.56 -28.10 5.79
C HIS A 293 -13.66 -28.95 6.69
N TYR A 294 -12.44 -29.22 6.23
CA TYR A 294 -11.45 -30.01 6.96
C TYR A 294 -10.15 -29.25 7.01
N GLY A 295 -9.69 -28.91 8.20
CA GLY A 295 -8.46 -28.15 8.37
C GLY A 295 -7.98 -28.10 9.81
N GLN A 296 -6.83 -27.45 9.99
CA GLN A 296 -6.20 -27.31 11.30
C GLN A 296 -6.97 -26.31 12.16
N MET A 297 -7.31 -26.73 13.37
CA MET A 297 -7.82 -25.90 14.43
C MET A 297 -6.69 -25.53 15.38
N THR A 298 -6.44 -24.23 15.53
CA THR A 298 -5.54 -23.71 16.57
C THR A 298 -6.29 -22.76 17.49
N TRP A 299 -5.59 -22.09 18.41
CA TRP A 299 -6.20 -21.13 19.32
C TRP A 299 -5.43 -19.82 19.35
N PHE A 300 -6.15 -18.74 19.64
CA PHE A 300 -5.60 -17.41 19.81
C PHE A 300 -5.93 -16.88 21.20
N ASN A 301 -5.08 -16.00 21.74
CA ASN A 301 -5.45 -15.24 22.93
C ASN A 301 -6.15 -13.96 22.45
N PRO A 302 -7.45 -13.75 22.74
CA PRO A 302 -8.16 -12.55 22.30
C PRO A 302 -7.52 -11.32 22.94
N ILE A 303 -6.72 -10.58 22.16
CA ILE A 303 -6.25 -9.25 22.54
C ILE A 303 -7.45 -8.33 22.39
N SER A 304 -7.76 -7.59 23.44
CA SER A 304 -9.04 -6.89 23.69
C SER A 304 -9.40 -5.71 22.77
N GLU A 305 -9.00 -5.73 21.49
CA GLU A 305 -9.28 -4.65 20.54
C GLU A 305 -9.64 -5.18 19.15
N ASN A 306 -10.92 -5.02 18.79
CA ASN A 306 -11.53 -5.20 17.47
C ASN A 306 -11.06 -6.43 16.67
N ASP A 307 -11.61 -7.58 17.05
CA ASP A 307 -11.68 -8.74 16.17
C ASP A 307 -12.43 -8.32 14.90
N GLY A 308 -11.90 -8.69 13.72
CA GLY A 308 -12.14 -8.04 12.41
C GLY A 308 -13.59 -7.85 11.93
N CYS A 309 -14.59 -8.27 12.70
CA CYS A 309 -16.00 -8.00 12.48
C CYS A 309 -16.53 -6.70 13.09
N GLY A 310 -15.69 -5.91 13.77
CA GLY A 310 -16.02 -4.53 14.17
C GLY A 310 -16.88 -4.41 15.44
N TYR A 311 -16.97 -5.47 16.24
CA TYR A 311 -17.59 -5.48 17.56
C TYR A 311 -16.69 -6.19 18.57
N LYS A 312 -16.80 -5.80 19.85
CA LYS A 312 -16.08 -6.49 20.94
C LYS A 312 -16.81 -7.78 21.29
N VAL A 313 -16.07 -8.86 21.38
CA VAL A 313 -16.59 -10.15 21.84
C VAL A 313 -16.60 -10.14 23.37
N PRO A 314 -17.76 -10.33 24.04
CA PRO A 314 -17.81 -10.41 25.49
C PRO A 314 -16.96 -11.57 26.03
N PRO A 315 -16.30 -11.41 27.20
CA PRO A 315 -15.66 -12.52 27.88
C PRO A 315 -16.66 -13.68 28.10
N GLY A 316 -16.26 -14.91 27.78
CA GLY A 316 -17.14 -16.08 27.91
C GLY A 316 -17.81 -16.53 26.62
N VAL A 317 -17.77 -15.75 25.54
CA VAL A 317 -18.36 -16.13 24.25
C VAL A 317 -17.37 -17.00 23.45
N PRO A 318 -17.77 -18.21 23.00
CA PRO A 318 -16.92 -19.06 22.17
C PRO A 318 -16.72 -18.43 20.79
N ALA A 319 -15.55 -17.83 20.57
CA ALA A 319 -15.23 -17.08 19.36
C ALA A 319 -14.36 -17.88 18.39
N VAL A 320 -14.48 -17.53 17.11
CA VAL A 320 -13.76 -18.16 16.00
C VAL A 320 -13.28 -17.13 15.00
N HIS A 321 -12.03 -17.27 14.58
CA HIS A 321 -11.44 -16.62 13.42
C HIS A 321 -11.28 -17.62 12.28
N VAL A 322 -11.91 -17.34 11.14
CA VAL A 322 -11.81 -18.20 9.94
C VAL A 322 -10.75 -17.66 8.99
N SER A 323 -10.18 -18.52 8.16
CA SER A 323 -9.19 -18.13 7.16
C SER A 323 -9.69 -17.00 6.22
N PRO A 324 -8.79 -16.29 5.51
CA PRO A 324 -9.18 -15.23 4.57
C PRO A 324 -10.18 -15.71 3.51
N THR A 325 -10.04 -16.97 3.06
CA THR A 325 -10.94 -17.64 2.10
C THR A 325 -12.40 -17.61 2.56
N TYR A 326 -12.61 -17.79 3.87
CA TYR A 326 -13.93 -17.94 4.48
C TYR A 326 -14.39 -16.71 5.25
N TRP A 327 -13.49 -15.79 5.60
CA TRP A 327 -13.87 -14.53 6.22
C TRP A 327 -14.57 -13.59 5.22
N ARG A 328 -14.09 -13.58 3.95
CA ARG A 328 -14.69 -12.86 2.81
C ARG A 328 -15.04 -11.40 3.11
N ASN A 329 -14.07 -10.61 3.57
CA ASN A 329 -14.28 -9.20 3.91
C ASN A 329 -15.44 -8.98 4.90
N GLY A 330 -15.54 -9.87 5.89
CA GLY A 330 -16.55 -9.80 6.95
C GLY A 330 -17.95 -10.29 6.54
N GLN A 331 -18.13 -10.87 5.36
CA GLN A 331 -19.43 -11.39 4.93
C GLN A 331 -19.99 -12.47 5.87
N ASN A 332 -19.13 -13.18 6.59
CA ASN A 332 -19.51 -14.25 7.53
C ASN A 332 -19.39 -13.83 9.00
N CYS A 333 -19.17 -12.54 9.27
CA CYS A 333 -19.21 -12.00 10.62
C CYS A 333 -20.55 -12.27 11.31
N GLY A 334 -20.49 -12.64 12.59
CA GLY A 334 -21.66 -12.99 13.40
C GLY A 334 -22.32 -14.32 13.02
N GLN A 335 -21.75 -15.06 12.06
CA GLN A 335 -22.27 -16.37 11.68
C GLN A 335 -21.66 -17.46 12.56
N TRP A 336 -22.51 -18.36 13.06
CA TRP A 336 -22.07 -19.49 13.86
C TRP A 336 -21.45 -20.58 13.00
N VAL A 337 -20.43 -21.25 13.54
CA VAL A 337 -19.82 -22.46 12.99
C VAL A 337 -19.97 -23.61 13.97
N GLN A 338 -20.15 -24.81 13.44
CA GLN A 338 -20.05 -26.06 14.20
C GLN A 338 -18.67 -26.65 13.95
N LEU A 339 -17.97 -27.03 15.01
CA LEU A 339 -16.67 -27.73 14.97
C LEU A 339 -16.84 -29.15 15.48
N ASN A 340 -16.12 -30.09 14.88
CA ASN A 340 -16.04 -31.48 15.30
C ASN A 340 -14.58 -31.95 15.29
N VAL A 341 -14.10 -32.34 16.47
CA VAL A 341 -12.77 -32.92 16.69
C VAL A 341 -12.97 -34.25 17.41
N ASN A 342 -12.47 -35.34 16.83
CA ASN A 342 -12.55 -36.70 17.40
C ASN A 342 -13.97 -37.12 17.84
N GLY A 343 -15.01 -36.67 17.12
CA GLY A 343 -16.40 -37.02 17.41
C GLY A 343 -17.09 -36.13 18.46
N LYS A 344 -16.33 -35.27 19.16
CA LYS A 344 -16.90 -34.24 20.04
C LYS A 344 -17.28 -33.02 19.22
N GLN A 345 -18.41 -32.39 19.53
CA GLN A 345 -18.92 -31.21 18.83
C GLN A 345 -19.00 -30.01 19.76
N SER A 346 -18.65 -28.83 19.23
CA SER A 346 -18.89 -27.54 19.88
C SER A 346 -19.18 -26.47 18.82
N TYR A 347 -19.53 -25.26 19.26
CA TYR A 347 -19.96 -24.17 18.40
C TYR A 347 -19.23 -22.88 18.76
N GLY A 348 -18.93 -22.08 17.74
CA GLY A 348 -18.37 -20.75 17.95
C GLY A 348 -18.90 -19.74 16.94
N ILE A 349 -18.87 -18.47 17.32
CA ILE A 349 -19.30 -17.36 16.47
C ILE A 349 -18.09 -16.78 15.73
N VAL A 350 -18.26 -16.48 14.44
CA VAL A 350 -17.20 -15.84 13.64
C VAL A 350 -17.07 -14.37 14.02
N THR A 351 -15.92 -14.00 14.56
CA THR A 351 -15.63 -12.65 15.09
C THR A 351 -14.51 -11.95 14.35
N GLY A 352 -13.79 -12.66 13.48
CA GLY A 352 -12.67 -12.10 12.77
C GLY A 352 -12.04 -13.04 11.77
N GLU A 353 -10.89 -12.60 11.27
CA GLU A 353 -10.09 -13.28 10.26
C GLU A 353 -8.85 -13.88 10.92
N CYS A 354 -8.60 -15.15 10.67
CA CYS A 354 -7.34 -15.79 11.01
C CYS A 354 -6.35 -15.56 9.87
N LYS A 355 -5.59 -14.47 9.94
CA LYS A 355 -4.67 -14.03 8.88
C LYS A 355 -3.52 -15.01 8.60
N THR A 356 -3.20 -15.86 9.57
CA THR A 356 -2.13 -16.86 9.50
C THR A 356 -2.64 -18.27 9.25
N CYS A 357 -3.96 -18.48 9.23
CA CYS A 357 -4.52 -19.81 9.01
C CYS A 357 -4.33 -20.25 7.55
N PRO A 358 -4.05 -21.56 7.32
CA PRO A 358 -4.23 -22.17 6.01
C PRO A 358 -5.66 -21.98 5.47
N SER A 359 -5.88 -22.24 4.19
CA SER A 359 -7.16 -21.97 3.51
C SER A 359 -8.40 -22.56 4.21
N GLU A 360 -8.29 -23.75 4.81
CA GLU A 360 -9.36 -24.42 5.58
C GLU A 360 -9.17 -24.34 7.10
N GLY A 361 -8.13 -23.63 7.56
CA GLY A 361 -7.77 -23.51 8.97
C GLY A 361 -8.71 -22.58 9.74
N ILE A 362 -8.82 -22.84 11.04
CA ILE A 362 -9.71 -22.14 11.95
C ILE A 362 -9.03 -21.87 13.30
N ASP A 363 -9.09 -20.64 13.77
CA ASP A 363 -8.55 -20.27 15.08
C ASP A 363 -9.69 -20.06 16.06
N THR A 364 -9.56 -20.62 17.25
CA THR A 364 -10.61 -20.58 18.27
C THR A 364 -10.17 -19.81 19.50
N SER A 365 -11.12 -19.20 20.20
CA SER A 365 -10.85 -18.66 21.54
C SER A 365 -10.40 -19.80 22.47
N PRO A 366 -9.64 -19.51 23.56
CA PRO A 366 -9.17 -20.55 24.48
C PRO A 366 -10.32 -21.33 25.13
N ILE A 367 -11.45 -20.65 25.36
CA ILE A 367 -12.67 -21.27 25.94
C ILE A 367 -13.22 -22.35 25.00
N LEU A 368 -13.31 -22.06 23.70
CA LEU A 368 -13.79 -23.01 22.70
C LEU A 368 -12.75 -24.12 22.42
N PHE A 369 -11.46 -23.79 22.43
CA PHE A 369 -10.40 -24.79 22.24
C PHE A 369 -10.40 -25.84 23.37
N ASN A 370 -10.65 -25.41 24.61
CA ASN A 370 -10.75 -26.27 25.79
C ASN A 370 -11.89 -27.30 25.71
N ASP A 371 -12.89 -27.09 24.85
CA ASP A 371 -13.89 -28.12 24.60
C ASP A 371 -13.28 -29.35 23.93
N PHE A 372 -12.17 -29.23 23.21
CA PHE A 372 -11.58 -30.35 22.46
C PHE A 372 -10.29 -30.88 23.08
N GLY A 373 -9.55 -30.04 23.82
CA GLY A 373 -8.41 -30.47 24.65
C GLY A 373 -7.62 -29.28 25.20
N HIS A 374 -6.54 -29.56 25.95
CA HIS A 374 -5.76 -28.50 26.59
C HIS A 374 -4.99 -27.65 25.56
N PRO A 375 -4.85 -26.32 25.74
CA PRO A 375 -4.18 -25.42 24.79
C PRO A 375 -2.72 -25.79 24.49
N ASP A 376 -2.07 -26.54 25.38
CA ASP A 376 -0.70 -27.05 25.21
C ASP A 376 -0.57 -28.12 24.11
N VAL A 377 -1.68 -28.70 23.63
CA VAL A 377 -1.69 -29.57 22.44
C VAL A 377 -1.42 -28.76 21.18
N GLY A 378 -1.74 -27.46 21.18
CA GLY A 378 -1.41 -26.49 20.14
C GLY A 378 -2.25 -26.57 18.86
N ILE A 379 -2.47 -27.76 18.30
CA ILE A 379 -3.16 -27.95 17.01
C ILE A 379 -4.01 -29.22 17.01
N PHE A 380 -5.23 -29.15 16.48
CA PHE A 380 -6.10 -30.29 16.19
C PHE A 380 -6.47 -30.35 14.71
N GLU A 381 -6.68 -31.56 14.17
CA GLU A 381 -7.41 -31.72 12.91
C GLU A 381 -8.91 -31.59 13.18
N CYS A 382 -9.58 -30.68 12.47
CA CYS A 382 -10.97 -30.31 12.74
C CYS A 382 -11.80 -30.38 11.48
N ARG A 383 -12.99 -30.99 11.60
CA ARG A 383 -14.07 -30.85 10.64
C ARG A 383 -15.00 -29.74 11.11
N TRP A 384 -15.27 -28.73 10.28
CA TRP A 384 -16.13 -27.62 10.67
C TRP A 384 -17.07 -27.19 9.54
N LYS A 385 -18.18 -26.52 9.87
CA LYS A 385 -19.10 -25.96 8.87
C LYS A 385 -19.84 -24.74 9.37
N PHE A 386 -20.23 -23.89 8.43
CA PHE A 386 -21.13 -22.77 8.71
C PHE A 386 -22.55 -23.24 9.05
N MET A 387 -23.07 -22.71 10.15
CA MET A 387 -24.49 -22.79 10.50
C MET A 387 -25.29 -21.80 9.68
N LYS A 388 -26.62 -21.95 9.67
CA LYS A 388 -27.50 -21.03 8.95
C LYS A 388 -27.32 -19.62 9.52
N LYS A 389 -27.19 -18.58 8.69
CA LYS A 389 -27.19 -17.18 9.16
C LYS A 389 -28.40 -16.92 10.05
N GLY A 390 -28.17 -16.32 11.22
CA GLY A 390 -29.18 -16.06 12.25
C GLY A 390 -29.52 -17.27 13.15
N TRP A 391 -28.89 -18.44 12.94
CA TRP A 391 -28.95 -19.55 13.90
C TRP A 391 -27.92 -19.31 15.02
N ALA A 392 -28.31 -19.60 16.26
CA ALA A 392 -27.44 -19.62 17.43
C ALA A 392 -27.75 -20.88 18.28
N PRO A 393 -26.79 -21.40 19.06
CA PRO A 393 -27.06 -22.47 20.01
C PRO A 393 -28.05 -22.01 21.09
N THR A 394 -28.84 -22.94 21.63
CA THR A 394 -29.95 -22.66 22.55
C THR A 394 -29.53 -22.21 23.95
N ASP A 395 -28.25 -22.31 24.30
CA ASP A 395 -27.73 -22.10 25.67
C ASP A 395 -26.62 -21.02 25.71
N LEU A 396 -26.88 -19.82 25.17
CA LEU A 396 -25.95 -18.69 25.31
C LEU A 396 -26.32 -17.81 26.50
N PRO A 397 -25.37 -17.33 27.31
CA PRO A 397 -25.64 -16.28 28.28
C PRO A 397 -26.12 -15.03 27.55
N GLU A 398 -27.27 -14.49 27.97
CA GLU A 398 -27.88 -13.30 27.38
C GLU A 398 -26.88 -12.13 27.41
N CYS A 399 -26.68 -11.47 26.26
CA CYS A 399 -25.90 -10.24 26.17
C CYS A 399 -26.84 -9.07 26.46
N GLU A 400 -26.60 -8.33 27.56
CA GLU A 400 -27.27 -7.04 27.80
C GLU A 400 -26.80 -6.00 26.76
N GLU A 401 -27.74 -5.20 26.25
CA GLU A 401 -27.56 -4.21 25.16
C GLU A 401 -26.65 -3.02 25.51
#